data_AF-B6II62-F1
#
_entry.id   AF-B6II62-F1
#
_cell.length_a   1.000
_cell.length_b   1.000
_cell.length_c   1.000
_cell.angle_alpha   90.00
_cell.angle_beta   90.00
_cell.angle_gamma   90.00
#
_symmetry.space_group_name_H-M   'P 1'
#
loop_
_entity.id
_entity.type
_entity.pdbx_description
1 polymer ?
#
loop_
_entity_poly.entity_id
_entity_poly.type
_entity_poly.pdbx_seq_one_letter_code
_entity_poly.pdbx_strand_id
1 'polypeptide(L)'
;MAFNIEILLKRNFLLKFFLLDSGFIPKGNYELNLPNKNYMTFENINYFYSHENLGNPENAVSLVTDFGKAQIDIQEFLFLTALLYWDYGIQGQSQENVNTCKIMRSRIMKELSEYEMKKETQMDSSLRVGEVLLLLNTIQRAIYLIEESRDISIVYNIYGLHYSMYDIMSV
;
A
#
# COMPACT_ATOMS: atom_id res chain seq x y z
N MET A 1 5.37 18.30 -24.76
CA MET A 1 5.94 16.99 -24.39
C MET A 1 4.84 16.22 -23.69
N ALA A 2 4.22 15.24 -24.35
CA ALA A 2 3.09 14.50 -23.78
C ALA A 2 3.61 13.62 -22.64
N PHE A 3 3.30 14.00 -21.41
CA PHE A 3 3.65 13.21 -20.23
C PHE A 3 2.85 11.90 -20.30
N ASN A 4 3.54 10.76 -20.41
CA ASN A 4 2.89 9.46 -20.57
C ASN A 4 2.20 9.08 -19.24
N ILE A 5 0.86 9.10 -19.23
CA ILE A 5 0.03 8.78 -18.07
C ILE A 5 0.41 7.44 -17.43
N GLU A 6 0.82 6.45 -18.23
CA GLU A 6 1.20 5.14 -17.71
C GLU A 6 2.42 5.22 -16.80
N ILE A 7 3.40 6.06 -17.14
CA ILE A 7 4.62 6.20 -16.33
C ILE A 7 4.27 6.83 -14.99
N LEU A 8 3.40 7.85 -14.99
CA LEU A 8 2.94 8.52 -13.78
C LEU A 8 2.15 7.57 -12.86
N LEU A 9 1.18 6.84 -13.42
CA LEU A 9 0.38 5.88 -12.67
C LEU A 9 1.25 4.74 -12.14
N LYS A 10 2.15 4.17 -12.96
CA LYS A 10 3.09 3.11 -12.54
C LYS A 10 3.96 3.56 -11.37
N ARG A 11 4.54 4.77 -11.44
CA ARG A 11 5.36 5.31 -10.34
C ARG A 11 4.57 5.47 -9.04
N ASN A 12 3.40 6.10 -9.11
CA ASN A 12 2.53 6.27 -7.93
C ASN A 12 1.99 4.94 -7.37
N PHE A 13 1.82 3.93 -8.23
CA PHE A 13 1.30 2.61 -7.86
C PHE A 13 2.33 1.71 -7.17
N LEU A 14 3.59 1.73 -7.58
CA LEU A 14 4.57 0.71 -7.17
C LEU A 14 4.71 0.57 -5.65
N LEU A 15 4.91 1.67 -4.93
CA LEU A 15 5.05 1.62 -3.46
C LEU A 15 3.75 1.16 -2.79
N LYS A 16 2.60 1.67 -3.25
CA LYS A 16 1.26 1.28 -2.77
C LYS A 16 1.04 -0.22 -2.93
N PHE A 17 1.44 -0.77 -4.08
CA PHE A 17 1.34 -2.19 -4.38
C PHE A 17 2.25 -3.03 -3.50
N PHE A 18 3.52 -2.64 -3.31
CA PHE A 18 4.42 -3.38 -2.40
C PHE A 18 3.88 -3.45 -0.98
N LEU A 19 3.27 -2.35 -0.49
CA LEU A 19 2.63 -2.34 0.83
C LEU A 19 1.42 -3.28 0.88
N LEU A 20 0.54 -3.22 -0.14
CA LEU A 20 -0.61 -4.11 -0.26
C LEU A 20 -0.18 -5.60 -0.29
N ASP A 21 0.76 -5.94 -1.15
CA ASP A 21 1.30 -7.30 -1.32
C ASP A 21 1.94 -7.83 -0.02
N SER A 22 2.72 -6.98 0.64
CA SER A 22 3.37 -7.33 1.91
C SER A 22 2.39 -7.57 3.07
N GLY A 23 1.19 -6.98 3.01
CA GLY A 23 0.11 -7.18 3.96
C GLY A 23 -0.77 -8.38 3.64
N PHE A 24 -0.94 -8.71 2.36
CA PHE A 24 -1.78 -9.81 1.89
C PHE A 24 -1.19 -11.19 2.17
N ILE A 25 0.13 -11.36 1.99
CA ILE A 25 0.79 -12.66 2.21
C ILE A 25 0.66 -13.03 3.70
N PRO A 26 -0.07 -14.10 4.06
CA PRO A 26 -0.25 -14.49 5.45
C PRO A 26 1.10 -14.91 6.04
N LYS A 27 1.54 -14.17 7.05
CA LYS A 27 2.83 -14.39 7.72
C LYS A 27 2.59 -15.27 8.94
N GLY A 28 3.19 -16.46 8.94
CA GLY A 28 3.51 -17.12 10.20
C GLY A 28 4.45 -16.22 11.00
N ASN A 29 4.17 -16.05 12.29
CA ASN A 29 5.02 -15.36 13.27
C ASN A 29 5.81 -14.15 12.73
N TYR A 30 5.14 -13.04 12.43
CA TYR A 30 5.82 -11.72 12.44
C TYR A 30 6.99 -11.55 11.44
N GLU A 31 7.01 -12.32 10.35
CA GLU A 31 8.08 -12.32 9.34
C GLU A 31 7.73 -11.42 8.14
N LEU A 32 8.41 -10.28 7.96
CA LEU A 32 8.28 -9.48 6.74
C LEU A 32 9.05 -10.12 5.58
N ASN A 33 8.33 -10.79 4.67
CA ASN A 33 8.90 -11.30 3.42
C ASN A 33 9.30 -10.16 2.49
N LEU A 34 10.59 -10.10 2.17
CA LEU A 34 11.18 -9.19 1.21
C LEU A 34 11.03 -9.75 -0.22
N PRO A 35 11.01 -8.89 -1.26
CA PRO A 35 10.88 -9.32 -2.66
C PRO A 35 11.94 -10.33 -3.13
N ASN A 36 13.09 -10.40 -2.45
CA ASN A 36 14.17 -11.36 -2.71
C ASN A 36 13.97 -12.73 -2.03
N LYS A 37 12.79 -12.97 -1.43
CA LYS A 37 12.45 -14.17 -0.64
C LYS A 37 13.21 -14.33 0.68
N ASN A 38 13.91 -13.29 1.13
CA ASN A 38 14.34 -13.22 2.51
C ASN A 38 13.16 -12.79 3.39
N TYR A 39 13.25 -13.05 4.68
CA TYR A 39 12.27 -12.60 5.67
C TYR A 39 12.97 -11.78 6.76
N MET A 40 12.24 -10.85 7.36
CA MET A 40 12.71 -10.02 8.46
C MET A 40 11.77 -10.16 9.65
N THR A 41 12.25 -10.73 10.75
CA THR A 41 11.50 -10.83 12.01
C THR A 41 11.59 -9.51 12.79
N PHE A 42 10.55 -9.15 13.56
CA PHE A 42 10.61 -7.96 14.43
C PHE A 42 11.73 -8.05 15.50
N GLU A 43 12.15 -9.24 15.90
CA GLU A 43 13.33 -9.44 16.75
C GLU A 43 14.62 -8.97 16.07
N ASN A 44 14.78 -9.25 14.78
CA ASN A 44 15.94 -8.80 13.99
C ASN A 44 15.90 -7.30 13.70
N ILE A 45 14.71 -6.71 13.57
CA ILE A 45 14.52 -5.25 13.45
C ILE A 45 15.05 -4.56 14.70
N ASN A 46 14.66 -5.02 15.89
CA ASN A 46 15.17 -4.49 17.15
C ASN A 46 16.69 -4.58 17.21
N TYR A 47 17.31 -5.68 16.79
CA TYR A 47 18.77 -5.79 16.71
C TYR A 47 19.41 -4.81 15.69
N PHE A 48 18.72 -4.54 14.59
CA PHE A 48 19.18 -3.62 13.54
C PHE A 48 19.10 -2.15 13.98
N TYR A 49 18.09 -1.78 14.77
CA TYR A 49 17.84 -0.42 15.26
C TYR A 49 18.27 -0.19 16.73
N SER A 50 18.71 -1.22 17.47
CA SER A 50 19.10 -1.12 18.88
C SER A 50 20.37 -0.31 19.16
N HIS A 51 21.00 0.27 18.13
CA HIS A 51 22.14 1.16 18.36
C HIS A 51 21.74 2.57 18.75
N GLU A 52 20.46 2.98 18.65
CA GLU A 52 19.98 4.22 19.29
C GLU A 52 18.44 4.25 19.33
N ASN A 53 17.89 4.62 20.48
CA ASN A 53 16.45 4.64 20.81
C ASN A 53 15.61 5.43 19.79
N LEU A 54 15.14 4.79 18.72
CA LEU A 54 14.26 5.42 17.73
C LEU A 54 12.97 4.62 17.56
N GLY A 55 11.87 5.16 18.12
CA GLY A 55 10.50 4.90 17.67
C GLY A 55 9.89 3.55 18.05
N ASN A 56 8.71 3.61 18.67
CA ASN A 56 7.92 2.43 19.06
C ASN A 56 7.50 1.61 17.80
N PRO A 57 7.78 0.29 17.71
CA PRO A 57 7.53 -0.55 16.53
C PRO A 57 6.04 -0.79 16.17
N GLU A 58 5.12 -0.19 16.91
CA GLU A 58 3.67 -0.41 16.82
C GLU A 58 3.07 -0.08 15.44
N ASN A 59 3.66 0.86 14.69
CA ASN A 59 3.12 1.29 13.40
C ASN A 59 3.36 0.28 12.25
N ALA A 60 4.49 -0.41 12.23
CA ALA A 60 4.78 -1.45 11.23
C ALA A 60 4.00 -2.74 11.52
N VAL A 61 3.72 -3.00 12.81
CA VAL A 61 2.85 -4.10 13.25
C VAL A 61 1.40 -3.87 12.82
N SER A 62 0.92 -2.60 12.79
CA SER A 62 -0.46 -2.25 12.42
C SER A 62 -0.87 -2.80 11.05
N LEU A 63 -0.07 -2.59 9.99
CA LEU A 63 -0.43 -3.01 8.63
C LEU A 63 -0.69 -4.52 8.52
N VAL A 64 0.25 -5.34 8.98
CA VAL A 64 0.12 -6.81 8.92
C VAL A 64 -1.07 -7.27 9.78
N THR A 65 -1.31 -6.62 10.92
CA THR A 65 -2.46 -6.95 11.77
C THR A 65 -3.80 -6.52 11.17
N ASP A 66 -3.86 -5.40 10.46
CA ASP A 66 -5.08 -4.86 9.86
C ASP A 66 -5.50 -5.72 8.66
N PHE A 67 -4.54 -6.15 7.83
CA PHE A 67 -4.76 -7.09 6.74
C PHE A 67 -5.13 -8.50 7.24
N GLY A 68 -4.44 -8.97 8.29
CA GLY A 68 -4.74 -10.27 8.92
C GLY A 68 -6.12 -10.32 9.57
N LYS A 69 -6.60 -9.21 10.13
CA LYS A 69 -7.96 -9.08 10.67
C LYS A 69 -9.02 -9.00 9.58
N ALA A 70 -8.74 -8.27 8.50
CA ALA A 70 -9.68 -8.12 7.39
C ALA A 70 -9.91 -9.42 6.61
N GLN A 71 -8.97 -10.38 6.67
CA GLN A 71 -9.05 -11.69 6.01
C GLN A 71 -9.50 -11.55 4.55
N ILE A 72 -8.78 -10.73 3.78
CA ILE A 72 -9.13 -10.50 2.39
C ILE A 72 -8.84 -11.72 1.53
N ASP A 73 -9.71 -11.99 0.55
CA ASP A 73 -9.49 -13.01 -0.46
C ASP A 73 -8.73 -12.48 -1.69
N ILE A 74 -8.46 -13.36 -2.64
CA ILE A 74 -7.70 -13.04 -3.84
C ILE A 74 -8.48 -12.04 -4.73
N GLN A 75 -9.80 -12.14 -4.80
CA GLN A 75 -10.62 -11.25 -5.61
C GLN A 75 -10.64 -9.83 -5.02
N GLU A 76 -10.85 -9.71 -3.71
CA GLU A 76 -10.77 -8.46 -2.96
C GLU A 76 -9.38 -7.82 -3.10
N PHE A 77 -8.31 -8.61 -3.02
CA PHE A 77 -6.94 -8.16 -3.28
C PHE A 77 -6.76 -7.57 -4.69
N LEU A 78 -7.31 -8.22 -5.72
CA LEU A 78 -7.24 -7.73 -7.10
C LEU A 78 -8.02 -6.42 -7.28
N PHE A 79 -9.20 -6.30 -6.66
CA PHE A 79 -9.96 -5.05 -6.65
C PHE A 79 -9.19 -3.92 -5.98
N LEU A 80 -8.58 -4.17 -4.81
CA LEU A 80 -7.72 -3.20 -4.14
C LEU A 80 -6.52 -2.79 -4.99
N THR A 81 -5.87 -3.75 -5.64
CA THR A 81 -4.76 -3.51 -6.57
C THR A 81 -5.19 -2.59 -7.71
N ALA A 82 -6.35 -2.86 -8.33
CA ALA A 82 -6.88 -2.05 -9.41
C ALA A 82 -7.26 -0.63 -8.94
N LEU A 83 -7.82 -0.49 -7.73
CA LEU A 83 -8.12 0.82 -7.13
C LEU A 83 -6.86 1.64 -6.87
N LEU A 84 -5.79 1.02 -6.38
CA LEU A 84 -4.51 1.69 -6.17
C LEU A 84 -3.84 2.12 -7.49
N TYR A 85 -3.99 1.33 -8.55
CA TYR A 85 -3.44 1.65 -9.86
C TYR A 85 -4.16 2.84 -10.51
N TRP A 86 -5.50 2.83 -10.52
CA TRP A 86 -6.32 3.88 -11.13
C TRP A 86 -6.49 5.11 -10.24
N ASP A 87 -5.39 5.60 -9.68
CA ASP A 87 -5.40 6.75 -8.79
C ASP A 87 -5.58 8.08 -9.55
N TYR A 88 -6.06 9.10 -8.86
CA TYR A 88 -6.29 10.43 -9.42
C TYR A 88 -5.92 11.53 -8.43
N GLY A 89 -5.61 12.73 -8.94
CA GLY A 89 -5.11 13.84 -8.11
C GLY A 89 -3.59 13.85 -7.97
N ILE A 90 -2.89 13.06 -8.79
CA ILE A 90 -1.44 13.05 -8.86
C ILE A 90 -0.96 14.31 -9.59
N GLN A 91 0.10 14.94 -9.09
CA GLN A 91 0.72 16.08 -9.76
C GLN A 91 1.17 15.72 -11.18
N GLY A 92 0.85 16.58 -12.16
CA GLY A 92 1.16 16.35 -13.58
C GLY A 92 0.12 15.53 -14.36
N GLN A 93 -0.98 15.11 -13.73
CA GLN A 93 -2.08 14.42 -14.41
C GLN A 93 -2.96 15.44 -15.19
N SER A 94 -3.26 15.17 -16.46
CA SER A 94 -4.20 16.00 -17.24
C SER A 94 -5.65 15.79 -16.78
N GLN A 95 -6.54 16.73 -17.09
CA GLN A 95 -7.96 16.60 -16.74
C GLN A 95 -8.64 15.40 -17.41
N GLU A 96 -8.25 15.07 -18.64
CA GLU A 96 -8.73 13.88 -19.37
C GLU A 96 -8.32 12.58 -18.67
N ASN A 97 -7.08 12.53 -18.20
CA ASN A 97 -6.54 11.40 -17.45
C ASN A 97 -7.26 11.23 -16.10
N VAL A 98 -7.50 12.33 -15.39
CA VAL A 98 -8.29 12.33 -14.14
C VAL A 98 -9.69 11.78 -14.39
N ASN A 99 -10.35 12.20 -15.46
CA ASN A 99 -11.69 11.73 -15.81
C ASN A 99 -11.68 10.22 -16.11
N THR A 100 -10.68 9.74 -16.85
CA THR A 100 -10.49 8.32 -17.14
C THR A 100 -10.30 7.50 -15.85
N CYS A 101 -9.42 7.93 -14.95
CA CYS A 101 -9.21 7.26 -13.66
C CYS A 101 -10.50 7.22 -12.82
N LYS A 102 -11.28 8.31 -12.77
CA LYS A 102 -12.57 8.34 -12.07
C LYS A 102 -13.56 7.34 -12.65
N ILE A 103 -13.66 7.23 -13.97
CA ILE A 103 -14.53 6.26 -14.65
C ILE A 103 -14.09 4.83 -14.29
N MET A 104 -12.79 4.55 -14.38
CA MET A 104 -12.26 3.21 -14.07
C MET A 104 -12.50 2.83 -12.61
N ARG A 105 -12.22 3.72 -11.65
CA ARG A 105 -12.52 3.47 -10.24
C ARG A 105 -14.00 3.24 -9.99
N SER A 106 -14.89 4.01 -10.62
CA SER A 106 -16.34 3.82 -10.46
C SER A 106 -16.78 2.44 -10.95
N ARG A 107 -16.20 1.93 -12.04
CA ARG A 107 -16.46 0.57 -12.53
C ARG A 107 -15.96 -0.49 -11.55
N ILE A 108 -14.72 -0.36 -11.08
CA ILE A 108 -14.12 -1.30 -10.12
C ILE A 108 -14.93 -1.37 -8.82
N MET A 109 -15.37 -0.23 -8.29
CA MET A 109 -16.20 -0.17 -7.08
C MET A 109 -17.56 -0.87 -7.28
N LYS A 110 -18.13 -0.73 -8.48
CA LYS A 110 -19.38 -1.41 -8.84
C LYS A 110 -19.17 -2.92 -8.91
N GLU A 111 -18.10 -3.37 -9.56
CA GLU A 111 -17.75 -4.80 -9.66
C GLU A 111 -17.46 -5.43 -8.30
N LEU A 112 -16.73 -4.73 -7.42
CA LEU A 112 -16.50 -5.17 -6.04
C LEU A 112 -17.84 -5.32 -5.28
N SER A 113 -18.74 -4.35 -5.42
CA SER A 113 -20.07 -4.42 -4.80
C SER A 113 -20.89 -5.59 -5.34
N GLU A 114 -20.91 -5.78 -6.65
CA GLU A 114 -21.61 -6.91 -7.29
C GLU A 114 -20.99 -8.27 -6.92
N TYR A 115 -19.67 -8.33 -6.71
CA TYR A 115 -18.96 -9.51 -6.25
C TYR A 115 -19.37 -9.89 -4.82
N GLU A 116 -19.30 -8.95 -3.88
CA GLU A 116 -19.70 -9.19 -2.49
C GLU A 116 -21.20 -9.51 -2.37
N MET A 117 -22.05 -8.91 -3.21
CA MET A 117 -23.48 -9.23 -3.23
C MET A 117 -23.77 -10.68 -3.66
N LYS A 118 -22.94 -11.25 -4.54
CA LYS A 118 -23.08 -12.63 -5.03
C LYS A 118 -22.49 -13.66 -4.08
N LYS A 119 -21.57 -13.24 -3.22
CA LYS A 119 -20.95 -14.06 -2.19
C LYS A 119 -21.95 -14.16 -1.03
N GLU A 120 -22.89 -15.11 -1.11
CA GLU A 120 -24.03 -15.33 -0.19
C GLU A 120 -23.65 -15.63 1.29
N THR A 121 -22.40 -15.37 1.69
CA THR A 121 -21.78 -15.85 2.92
C THR A 121 -21.68 -14.81 4.04
N GLN A 122 -21.94 -13.52 3.78
CA GLN A 122 -21.80 -12.47 4.79
C GLN A 122 -23.07 -11.65 5.03
N MET A 123 -23.25 -11.26 6.30
CA MET A 123 -24.48 -10.70 6.86
C MET A 123 -24.76 -9.24 6.45
N ASP A 124 -23.87 -8.60 5.68
CA ASP A 124 -24.14 -7.34 4.98
C ASP A 124 -23.02 -7.07 3.95
N SER A 125 -23.31 -7.28 2.66
CA SER A 125 -22.36 -7.07 1.56
C SER A 125 -21.79 -5.64 1.53
N SER A 126 -22.60 -4.65 1.90
CA SER A 126 -22.19 -3.24 1.97
C SER A 126 -21.14 -2.98 3.07
N LEU A 127 -21.27 -3.63 4.22
CA LEU A 127 -20.28 -3.55 5.30
C LEU A 127 -18.96 -4.16 4.86
N ARG A 128 -19.00 -5.31 4.18
CA ARG A 128 -17.78 -5.96 3.67
C ARG A 128 -17.01 -5.09 2.69
N VAL A 129 -17.72 -4.48 1.73
CA VAL A 129 -17.12 -3.50 0.81
C VAL A 129 -16.45 -2.36 1.59
N GLY A 130 -17.11 -1.86 2.64
CA GLY A 130 -16.54 -0.85 3.53
C GLY A 130 -15.24 -1.30 4.20
N GLU A 131 -15.23 -2.50 4.81
CA GLU A 131 -14.06 -3.09 5.46
C GLU A 131 -12.88 -3.25 4.50
N VAL A 132 -13.13 -3.78 3.29
CA VAL A 132 -12.10 -3.94 2.25
C VAL A 132 -11.52 -2.58 1.89
N LEU A 133 -12.36 -1.55 1.70
CA LEU A 133 -11.90 -0.21 1.34
C LEU A 133 -11.11 0.50 2.45
N LEU A 134 -11.35 0.17 3.74
CA LEU A 134 -10.57 0.73 4.85
C LEU A 134 -9.08 0.36 4.75
N LEU A 135 -8.73 -0.75 4.11
CA LEU A 135 -7.33 -1.14 3.90
C LEU A 135 -6.56 -0.14 3.04
N LEU A 136 -7.24 0.55 2.12
CA LEU A 136 -6.62 1.63 1.33
C LEU A 136 -6.13 2.77 2.23
N ASN A 137 -6.87 3.07 3.31
CA ASN A 137 -6.46 4.09 4.28
C ASN A 137 -5.23 3.65 5.08
N THR A 138 -5.13 2.36 5.41
CA THR A 138 -3.95 1.81 6.11
C THR A 138 -2.71 1.93 5.23
N ILE A 139 -2.83 1.65 3.93
CA ILE A 139 -1.73 1.86 2.97
C ILE A 139 -1.34 3.34 2.90
N GLN A 140 -2.33 4.25 2.84
CA GLN A 140 -2.05 5.69 2.80
C GLN A 140 -1.31 6.17 4.06
N ARG A 141 -1.68 5.68 5.24
CA ARG A 141 -0.97 5.97 6.50
C ARG A 141 0.47 5.48 6.47
N ALA A 142 0.71 4.29 5.93
CA ALA A 142 2.05 3.73 5.84
C ALA A 142 2.95 4.52 4.88
N ILE A 143 2.41 5.00 3.76
CA ILE A 143 3.14 5.87 2.83
C ILE A 143 3.55 7.16 3.52
N TYR A 144 2.63 7.81 4.24
CA TYR A 144 2.94 9.02 5.01
C TYR A 144 4.11 8.80 5.97
N LEU A 145 4.13 7.68 6.70
CA LEU A 145 5.23 7.33 7.60
C LEU A 145 6.56 7.11 6.86
N ILE A 146 6.53 6.50 5.67
CA ILE A 146 7.74 6.29 4.86
C ILE A 146 8.27 7.63 4.34
N GLU A 147 7.39 8.52 3.89
CA GLU A 147 7.75 9.87 3.44
C GLU A 147 8.33 10.71 4.58
N GLU A 148 7.70 10.70 5.76
CA GLU A 148 8.22 11.37 6.95
C GLU A 148 9.58 10.81 7.38
N SER A 149 9.73 9.48 7.39
CA SER A 149 11.00 8.83 7.72
C SER A 149 12.11 9.15 6.71
N ARG A 150 11.76 9.30 5.43
CA ARG A 150 12.67 9.75 4.37
C ARG A 150 13.16 11.15 4.67
N ASP A 151 12.26 12.09 4.95
CA ASP A 151 12.61 13.50 5.18
C ASP A 151 13.53 13.64 6.39
N ILE A 152 13.26 12.93 7.48
CA ILE A 152 14.14 12.85 8.64
C ILE A 152 15.52 12.31 8.23
N SER A 153 15.56 11.20 7.49
CA SER A 153 16.82 10.60 7.05
C SER A 153 17.66 11.55 6.17
N ILE A 154 17.00 12.37 5.33
CA ILE A 154 17.65 13.43 4.54
C ILE A 154 18.29 14.46 5.46
N VAL A 155 17.52 14.99 6.42
CA VAL A 155 17.97 16.07 7.33
C VAL A 155 19.16 15.62 8.18
N TYR A 156 19.13 14.40 8.70
CA TYR A 156 20.18 13.87 9.58
C TYR A 156 21.34 13.20 8.82
N ASN A 157 21.28 13.12 7.49
CA ASN A 157 22.31 12.54 6.63
C ASN A 157 22.71 11.10 7.03
N ILE A 158 21.74 10.27 7.43
CA ILE A 158 21.97 8.91 7.98
C ILE A 158 22.16 7.86 6.86
N TYR A 159 22.63 8.24 5.66
CA TYR A 159 22.63 7.34 4.51
C TYR A 159 23.74 6.28 4.53
N GLY A 160 23.35 5.03 4.78
CA GLY A 160 24.06 3.83 4.34
C GLY A 160 23.41 3.23 3.09
N LEU A 161 23.85 3.67 1.90
CA LEU A 161 23.62 3.06 0.58
C LEU A 161 22.19 3.00 -0.02
N HIS A 162 22.13 3.50 -1.26
CA HIS A 162 21.10 3.40 -2.30
C HIS A 162 19.86 4.33 -2.24
N TYR A 163 20.05 5.47 -2.90
CA TYR A 163 19.03 6.39 -3.44
C TYR A 163 17.93 5.73 -4.30
N SER A 164 18.07 4.47 -4.72
CA SER A 164 17.21 3.87 -5.77
C SER A 164 15.74 3.66 -5.38
N MET A 165 15.42 3.41 -4.11
CA MET A 165 14.02 3.28 -3.68
C MET A 165 13.34 4.65 -3.54
N TYR A 166 14.05 5.64 -3.00
CA TYR A 166 13.51 6.99 -2.81
C TYR A 166 13.41 7.79 -4.12
N ASP A 167 14.27 7.50 -5.11
CA ASP A 167 14.17 8.09 -6.45
C ASP A 167 12.95 7.57 -7.22
N ILE A 168 12.45 6.37 -6.89
CA ILE A 168 11.15 5.86 -7.38
C ILE A 168 9.99 6.63 -6.70
N MET A 169 10.20 7.15 -5.48
CA MET A 169 9.21 7.86 -4.69
C MET A 169 9.13 9.38 -4.95
N SER A 170 10.17 10.00 -5.54
CA SER A 170 10.12 11.42 -5.89
C SER A 170 9.30 11.65 -7.17
N VAL A 171 8.09 12.19 -7.00
CA VAL A 171 7.35 12.92 -8.02
C VAL A 171 7.73 14.40 -7.96
#